data_AF-A0AAU9D725-F1
#
_entry.id   AF-A0AAU9D725-F1
#
_cell.length_a   1.000
_cell.length_b   1.000
_cell.length_c   1.000
_cell.angle_alpha   90.00
_cell.angle_beta   90.00
_cell.angle_gamma   90.00
#
_symmetry.space_group_name_H-M   'P 1'
#
loop_
_entity.id
_entity.type
_entity.pdbx_description
1 polymer ?
#
loop_
_entity_poly.entity_id
_entity_poly.type
_entity_poly.pdbx_seq_one_letter_code
_entity_poly.pdbx_strand_id
1 'polypeptide(L)'
;MNKIFIRISLFFLIILSFFFSFFIWTNNGSSNRSAIITNKNLTQVDYSRNLSNLYSPVKIFSVDGNGNKYLLLDELNTITNMAKTKFKNLDLKKMEMRNAESDKQYESIIDNYDSVQLYYQSPVSLKILSQKFGFKFDKKSSEFPANRVIIVRVSPVEKEIYFSNDQTGEYYYINLGLDKTKIFSTANELKKKVLVEEKKGSNGYITFFKKKIQLNSYTYLIKTLDDNFYVSNFMTNDGSAGLTFDSKTNTYKKGLTKSLSINNQNGMVNFQDHHLESSSVPHDLTTLLNLSKEVMQKVGNSFNSFRYFSNPSYNRVVFCSYIDGFPVFYNEKNGDAFLSWGRSSQQFSFFNSTLEVPISTSQNTITLEPTDLLLQKLKNKGIPTNKIQDIQIGYSWVKNHDSTEVVNLLPQYFVKIKGQYKEASSLINQSQGEK
;
A
#
# COMPACT_ATOMS: atom_id res chain seq x y z
N MET A 1 8.94 -40.83 -47.94
CA MET A 1 8.41 -40.72 -46.56
C MET A 1 6.99 -41.29 -46.53
N ASN A 2 6.78 -42.30 -45.70
CA ASN A 2 5.57 -43.14 -45.74
C ASN A 2 4.34 -42.33 -45.28
N LYS A 3 3.26 -42.26 -46.06
CA LYS A 3 2.05 -41.47 -45.73
C LYS A 3 1.43 -41.87 -44.38
N ILE A 4 1.62 -43.13 -43.98
CA ILE A 4 1.27 -43.66 -42.65
C ILE A 4 2.07 -42.97 -41.54
N PHE A 5 3.38 -42.77 -41.74
CA PHE A 5 4.26 -42.17 -40.73
C PHE A 5 3.90 -40.70 -40.48
N ILE A 6 3.53 -39.98 -41.55
CA ILE A 6 3.07 -38.59 -41.45
C ILE A 6 1.75 -38.52 -40.68
N ARG A 7 0.80 -39.43 -40.93
CA ARG A 7 -0.49 -39.45 -40.20
C ARG A 7 -0.32 -39.82 -38.72
N ILE A 8 0.56 -40.77 -38.41
CA ILE A 8 0.86 -41.16 -37.03
C ILE A 8 1.55 -40.00 -36.28
N SER A 9 2.51 -39.33 -36.92
CA SER A 9 3.18 -38.17 -36.35
C SER A 9 2.20 -37.00 -36.12
N LEU A 10 1.26 -36.79 -37.04
CA LEU A 10 0.24 -35.74 -36.91
C LEU A 10 -0.70 -36.04 -35.74
N PHE A 11 -1.15 -37.28 -35.62
CA PHE A 11 -2.02 -37.71 -34.52
C PHE A 11 -1.32 -37.59 -33.17
N PHE A 12 -0.03 -37.95 -33.09
CA PHE A 12 0.78 -37.78 -31.89
C PHE A 12 0.95 -36.31 -31.51
N LEU A 13 1.19 -35.43 -32.49
CA LEU A 13 1.27 -33.97 -32.27
C LEU A 13 -0.04 -33.38 -31.74
N ILE A 14 -1.19 -33.87 -32.22
CA ILE A 14 -2.51 -33.44 -31.74
C ILE A 14 -2.71 -33.87 -30.28
N ILE A 15 -2.39 -35.12 -29.94
CA ILE A 15 -2.48 -35.61 -28.55
C ILE A 15 -1.53 -34.83 -27.65
N LEU A 16 -0.30 -34.56 -28.10
CA LEU A 16 0.68 -33.79 -27.35
C LEU A 16 0.24 -32.33 -27.14
N SER A 17 -0.44 -31.75 -28.13
CA SER A 17 -1.09 -30.43 -28.01
C SER A 17 -2.18 -30.44 -26.94
N PHE A 18 -3.06 -31.43 -26.93
CA PHE A 18 -4.09 -31.56 -25.88
C PHE A 18 -3.46 -31.83 -24.51
N PHE A 19 -2.38 -32.62 -24.45
CA PHE A 19 -1.65 -32.89 -23.21
C PHE A 19 -1.01 -31.62 -22.64
N PHE A 20 -0.31 -30.82 -23.46
CA PHE A 20 0.23 -29.52 -23.03
C PHE A 20 -0.86 -28.51 -22.69
N SER A 21 -1.96 -28.47 -23.45
CA SER A 21 -3.08 -27.56 -23.17
C SER A 21 -3.78 -27.93 -21.85
N PHE A 22 -3.94 -29.21 -21.57
CA PHE A 22 -4.42 -29.72 -20.29
C PHE A 22 -3.43 -29.40 -19.17
N PHE A 23 -2.12 -29.61 -19.37
CA PHE A 23 -1.10 -29.28 -18.38
C PHE A 23 -1.00 -27.77 -18.09
N ILE A 24 -1.22 -26.90 -19.08
CA ILE A 24 -1.33 -25.44 -18.87
C ILE A 24 -2.57 -25.11 -18.03
N TRP A 25 -3.67 -25.83 -18.23
CA TRP A 25 -4.92 -25.60 -17.51
C TRP A 25 -4.90 -26.16 -16.08
N THR A 26 -4.26 -27.32 -15.87
CA THR A 26 -4.18 -28.00 -14.57
C THR A 26 -2.95 -27.60 -13.76
N ASN A 27 -1.89 -27.10 -14.39
CA ASN A 27 -0.79 -26.41 -13.71
C ASN A 27 -1.11 -24.92 -13.50
N ASN A 28 -2.34 -24.64 -13.09
CA ASN A 28 -2.68 -23.41 -12.42
C ASN A 28 -2.38 -23.59 -10.91
N GLY A 29 -1.13 -23.99 -10.61
CA GLY A 29 -0.57 -23.87 -9.28
C GLY A 29 -0.57 -22.39 -8.93
N SER A 30 -1.25 -22.04 -7.84
CA SER A 30 -1.41 -20.70 -7.31
C SER A 30 -0.05 -19.98 -7.17
N SER A 31 0.36 -19.28 -8.21
CA SER A 31 1.34 -18.23 -8.15
C SER A 31 0.61 -16.97 -8.57
N ASN A 32 0.50 -16.03 -7.63
CA ASN A 32 0.11 -14.65 -7.86
C ASN A 32 0.98 -14.07 -8.97
N ARG A 33 0.52 -14.20 -10.22
CA ARG A 33 1.04 -13.40 -11.32
C ARG A 33 0.25 -12.11 -11.32
N SER A 34 0.95 -11.05 -10.95
CA SER A 34 0.67 -9.66 -11.29
C SER A 34 -0.13 -9.59 -12.58
N ALA A 35 -1.21 -8.80 -12.56
CA ALA A 35 -2.02 -8.55 -13.73
C ALA A 35 -1.11 -8.25 -14.92
N ILE A 36 -1.04 -9.19 -15.87
CA ILE A 36 -0.40 -8.97 -17.16
C ILE A 36 -1.29 -7.95 -17.87
N ILE A 37 -0.92 -6.67 -17.81
CA ILE A 37 -1.54 -5.64 -18.63
C ILE A 37 -0.84 -5.74 -19.98
N THR A 38 -1.47 -6.49 -20.89
CA THR A 38 -1.22 -6.30 -22.33
C THR A 38 -1.82 -4.95 -22.70
N ASN A 39 -1.06 -4.11 -23.42
CA ASN A 39 -1.47 -2.79 -23.92
C ASN A 39 -2.88 -2.78 -24.54
N LYS A 40 -3.91 -2.57 -23.72
CA LYS A 40 -5.29 -2.38 -24.14
C LYS A 40 -5.86 -1.26 -23.29
N ASN A 41 -6.42 -0.27 -23.98
CA ASN A 41 -7.09 0.90 -23.40
C ASN A 41 -7.81 0.55 -22.09
N LEU A 42 -7.35 1.16 -20.98
CA LEU A 42 -7.93 0.99 -19.66
C LEU A 42 -9.43 1.30 -19.74
N THR A 43 -10.29 0.32 -19.48
CA THR A 43 -11.72 0.55 -19.44
C THR A 43 -12.10 1.28 -18.14
N GLN A 44 -13.24 1.99 -18.13
CA GLN A 44 -13.76 2.68 -16.92
C GLN A 44 -13.92 1.72 -15.71
N VAL A 45 -14.15 0.43 -15.98
CA VAL A 45 -14.25 -0.64 -14.97
C VAL A 45 -12.88 -0.97 -14.36
N ASP A 46 -11.81 -1.00 -15.16
CA ASP A 46 -10.44 -1.21 -14.63
C ASP A 46 -9.99 -0.02 -13.79
N TYR A 47 -10.33 1.19 -14.22
CA TYR A 47 -10.01 2.42 -13.50
C TYR A 47 -10.71 2.50 -12.13
N SER A 48 -12.02 2.21 -12.06
CA SER A 48 -12.78 2.19 -10.80
C SER A 48 -12.33 1.08 -9.84
N ARG A 49 -11.91 -0.09 -10.36
CA ARG A 49 -11.29 -1.17 -9.58
C ARG A 49 -9.96 -0.72 -8.97
N ASN A 50 -9.11 -0.05 -9.73
CA ASN A 50 -7.79 0.41 -9.28
C ASN A 50 -7.91 1.49 -8.19
N LEU A 51 -8.90 2.39 -8.27
CA LEU A 51 -9.17 3.38 -7.20
C LEU A 51 -9.61 2.76 -5.87
N SER A 52 -10.22 1.57 -5.91
CA SER A 52 -10.59 0.85 -4.68
C SER A 52 -9.37 0.35 -3.92
N ASN A 53 -8.18 0.33 -4.54
CA ASN A 53 -6.94 -0.12 -3.94
C ASN A 53 -6.19 0.96 -3.14
N LEU A 54 -6.47 2.25 -3.37
CA LEU A 54 -5.80 3.35 -2.66
C LEU A 54 -5.91 3.21 -1.15
N TYR A 55 -7.09 2.84 -0.65
CA TYR A 55 -7.34 2.60 0.78
C TYR A 55 -7.45 1.10 1.06
N SER A 56 -6.47 0.31 0.62
CA SER A 56 -6.33 -1.11 0.99
C SER A 56 -5.45 -1.28 2.22
N PRO A 57 -5.64 -2.36 3.00
CA PRO A 57 -4.63 -2.74 3.98
C PRO A 57 -3.31 -3.02 3.25
N VAL A 58 -2.22 -2.86 3.98
CA VAL A 58 -0.85 -3.06 3.49
C VAL A 58 -0.20 -4.29 4.12
N LYS A 59 -0.66 -4.70 5.30
CA LYS A 59 -0.21 -5.91 5.99
C LYS A 59 -1.41 -6.71 6.47
N ILE A 60 -1.22 -8.02 6.55
CA ILE A 60 -2.13 -8.91 7.27
C ILE A 60 -1.38 -9.57 8.40
N PHE A 61 -1.90 -9.45 9.61
CA PHE A 61 -1.42 -10.22 10.74
C PHE A 61 -2.39 -11.35 11.07
N SER A 62 -1.84 -12.46 11.56
CA SER A 62 -2.59 -13.54 12.19
C SER A 62 -2.01 -13.82 13.58
N VAL A 63 -2.86 -13.99 14.57
CA VAL A 63 -2.47 -14.48 15.90
C VAL A 63 -3.04 -15.89 16.05
N ASP A 64 -2.19 -16.87 16.34
CA ASP A 64 -2.65 -18.25 16.57
C ASP A 64 -3.20 -18.43 18.00
N GLY A 65 -3.84 -19.57 18.27
CA GLY A 65 -4.36 -19.91 19.60
C GLY A 65 -3.30 -20.02 20.71
N ASN A 66 -2.00 -20.01 20.36
CA ASN A 66 -0.89 -19.96 21.32
C ASN A 66 -0.36 -18.52 21.53
N GLY A 67 -0.94 -17.52 20.88
CA GLY A 67 -0.56 -16.11 21.00
C GLY A 67 0.62 -15.71 20.11
N ASN A 68 1.08 -16.59 19.21
CA ASN A 68 2.13 -16.22 18.29
C ASN A 68 1.56 -15.36 17.16
N LYS A 69 2.14 -14.19 16.99
CA LYS A 69 1.78 -13.26 15.92
C LYS A 69 2.64 -13.48 14.69
N TYR A 70 2.00 -13.55 13.53
CA TYR A 70 2.66 -13.70 12.25
C TYR A 70 2.25 -12.60 11.27
N LEU A 71 3.21 -12.12 10.48
CA LEU A 71 2.96 -11.36 9.25
C LEU A 71 2.80 -12.33 8.09
N LEU A 72 1.76 -12.16 7.29
CA LEU A 72 1.50 -12.97 6.09
C LEU A 72 2.07 -12.26 4.85
N LEU A 73 2.92 -12.93 4.07
CA LEU A 73 3.69 -12.28 2.98
C LEU A 73 2.99 -12.28 1.61
N ASP A 74 2.17 -13.29 1.28
CA ASP A 74 1.66 -13.47 -0.11
C ASP A 74 0.13 -13.33 -0.22
N GLU A 75 -0.55 -12.92 0.86
CA GLU A 75 -1.99 -13.20 1.03
C GLU A 75 -2.86 -11.93 1.17
N LEU A 76 -2.25 -10.76 0.98
CA LEU A 76 -2.89 -9.47 1.17
C LEU A 76 -4.17 -9.32 0.34
N ASN A 77 -4.09 -9.60 -0.96
CA ASN A 77 -5.23 -9.46 -1.87
C ASN A 77 -6.31 -10.52 -1.62
N THR A 78 -5.89 -11.78 -1.41
CA THR A 78 -6.80 -12.90 -1.11
C THR A 78 -7.63 -12.59 0.13
N ILE A 79 -6.98 -12.22 1.22
CA ILE A 79 -7.63 -11.94 2.50
C ILE A 79 -8.46 -10.67 2.42
N THR A 80 -7.97 -9.62 1.76
CA THR A 80 -8.76 -8.38 1.57
C THR A 80 -10.04 -8.63 0.76
N ASN A 81 -9.99 -9.45 -0.29
CA ASN A 81 -11.16 -9.81 -1.09
C ASN A 81 -12.13 -10.72 -0.33
N MET A 82 -11.59 -11.63 0.49
CA MET A 82 -12.39 -12.45 1.40
C MET A 82 -13.12 -11.56 2.41
N ALA A 83 -12.41 -10.63 3.06
CA ALA A 83 -12.99 -9.63 3.96
C ALA A 83 -14.10 -8.83 3.26
N LYS A 84 -13.85 -8.33 2.04
CA LYS A 84 -14.85 -7.61 1.22
C LYS A 84 -16.10 -8.44 0.97
N THR A 85 -15.94 -9.72 0.66
CA THR A 85 -17.09 -10.61 0.43
C THR A 85 -17.88 -10.85 1.72
N LYS A 86 -17.18 -11.05 2.84
CA LYS A 86 -17.78 -11.40 4.14
C LYS A 86 -18.39 -10.19 4.86
N PHE A 87 -17.83 -9.00 4.66
CA PHE A 87 -18.29 -7.76 5.28
C PHE A 87 -19.44 -7.11 4.51
N LYS A 88 -19.62 -7.50 3.25
CA LYS A 88 -20.69 -6.99 2.41
C LYS A 88 -22.04 -7.17 3.10
N ASN A 89 -22.77 -6.07 3.28
CA ASN A 89 -24.07 -5.99 3.93
C ASN A 89 -24.11 -6.36 5.42
N LEU A 90 -22.98 -6.56 6.11
CA LEU A 90 -23.00 -6.69 7.57
C LEU A 90 -23.58 -5.42 8.19
N ASP A 91 -24.47 -5.58 9.15
CA ASP A 91 -25.03 -4.46 9.92
C ASP A 91 -24.24 -4.27 11.21
N LEU A 92 -23.39 -3.25 11.23
CA LEU A 92 -22.53 -2.88 12.34
C LEU A 92 -23.05 -1.64 13.07
N LYS A 93 -24.32 -1.25 12.89
CA LYS A 93 -24.89 -0.05 13.54
C LYS A 93 -24.85 -0.07 15.06
N LYS A 94 -24.81 -1.26 15.66
CA LYS A 94 -24.79 -1.46 17.13
C LYS A 94 -23.38 -1.53 17.71
N MET A 95 -22.34 -1.23 16.93
CA MET A 95 -20.98 -1.22 17.46
C MET A 95 -20.80 -0.14 18.53
N GLU A 96 -20.08 -0.50 19.58
CA GLU A 96 -19.84 0.34 20.75
C GLU A 96 -18.46 1.00 20.64
N MET A 97 -18.39 2.29 20.91
CA MET A 97 -17.11 2.99 21.06
C MET A 97 -16.54 2.71 22.44
N ARG A 98 -15.27 2.33 22.50
CA ARG A 98 -14.52 2.09 23.73
C ARG A 98 -13.12 2.68 23.60
N ASN A 99 -12.46 2.86 24.73
CA ASN A 99 -11.06 3.27 24.80
C ASN A 99 -10.31 2.30 25.71
N ALA A 100 -9.09 1.95 25.34
CA ALA A 100 -8.20 1.20 26.21
C ALA A 100 -7.67 2.11 27.34
N GLU A 101 -7.79 1.64 28.57
CA GLU A 101 -7.32 2.30 29.80
C GLU A 101 -5.78 2.36 29.88
N SER A 102 -5.08 1.49 29.13
CA SER A 102 -3.62 1.46 29.08
C SER A 102 -3.11 0.83 27.78
N ASP A 103 -1.84 1.06 27.45
CA ASP A 103 -1.17 0.40 26.33
C ASP A 103 -1.24 -1.13 26.46
N LYS A 104 -1.07 -1.69 27.68
CA LYS A 104 -1.16 -3.14 27.91
C LYS A 104 -2.55 -3.72 27.61
N GLN A 105 -3.61 -2.96 27.93
CA GLN A 105 -4.97 -3.39 27.60
C GLN A 105 -5.21 -3.31 26.08
N TYR A 106 -4.62 -2.31 25.41
CA TYR A 106 -4.68 -2.25 23.96
C TYR A 106 -3.91 -3.40 23.30
N GLU A 107 -2.73 -3.73 23.83
CA GLU A 107 -1.91 -4.88 23.41
C GLU A 107 -2.70 -6.18 23.51
N SER A 108 -3.48 -6.40 24.57
CA SER A 108 -4.32 -7.61 24.67
C SER A 108 -5.43 -7.70 23.62
N ILE A 109 -5.89 -6.57 23.06
CA ILE A 109 -6.85 -6.53 21.95
C ILE A 109 -6.14 -6.89 20.62
N ILE A 110 -4.98 -6.29 20.35
CA ILE A 110 -4.23 -6.53 19.10
C ILE A 110 -3.44 -7.84 19.11
N ASP A 111 -3.23 -8.45 20.27
CA ASP A 111 -2.62 -9.78 20.41
C ASP A 111 -3.66 -10.83 20.82
N ASN A 112 -4.95 -10.51 20.66
CA ASN A 112 -6.04 -11.44 20.93
C ASN A 112 -5.88 -12.71 20.06
N TYR A 113 -6.03 -13.85 20.72
CA TYR A 113 -5.87 -15.18 20.14
C TYR A 113 -6.83 -15.40 18.96
N ASP A 114 -6.42 -16.26 18.03
CA ASP A 114 -7.22 -16.66 16.86
C ASP A 114 -7.79 -15.48 16.06
N SER A 115 -7.00 -14.42 15.92
CA SER A 115 -7.38 -13.20 15.22
C SER A 115 -6.72 -13.07 13.85
N VAL A 116 -7.41 -12.41 12.92
CA VAL A 116 -6.86 -11.91 11.65
C VAL A 116 -7.03 -10.40 11.60
N GLN A 117 -5.98 -9.70 11.18
CA GLN A 117 -5.91 -8.25 11.28
C GLN A 117 -5.57 -7.64 9.93
N LEU A 118 -6.45 -6.78 9.43
CA LEU A 118 -6.19 -5.94 8.27
C LEU A 118 -5.53 -4.66 8.77
N TYR A 119 -4.25 -4.48 8.48
CA TYR A 119 -3.49 -3.32 8.94
C TYR A 119 -3.28 -2.31 7.81
N TYR A 120 -3.50 -1.04 8.12
CA TYR A 120 -3.32 0.12 7.26
C TYR A 120 -2.15 0.94 7.79
N GLN A 121 -1.33 1.46 6.87
CA GLN A 121 -0.16 2.26 7.23
C GLN A 121 -0.52 3.54 8.00
N SER A 122 -1.70 4.10 7.71
CA SER A 122 -2.22 5.31 8.34
C SER A 122 -3.74 5.21 8.52
N PRO A 123 -4.33 5.95 9.47
CA PRO A 123 -5.77 5.85 9.73
C PRO A 123 -6.64 6.20 8.53
N VAL A 124 -7.65 5.37 8.31
CA VAL A 124 -8.70 5.52 7.29
C VAL A 124 -10.03 5.67 8.02
N SER A 125 -10.88 6.59 7.57
CA SER A 125 -12.18 6.77 8.23
C SER A 125 -13.09 5.55 8.05
N LEU A 126 -13.95 5.26 9.03
CA LEU A 126 -14.94 4.19 8.92
C LEU A 126 -15.83 4.35 7.69
N LYS A 127 -16.13 5.58 7.28
CA LYS A 127 -16.88 5.84 6.04
C LYS A 127 -16.17 5.30 4.80
N ILE A 128 -14.86 5.49 4.67
CA ILE A 128 -14.08 4.97 3.54
C ILE A 128 -13.97 3.43 3.62
N LEU A 129 -13.76 2.88 4.82
CA LEU A 129 -13.76 1.43 5.03
C LEU A 129 -15.11 0.80 4.66
N SER A 130 -16.22 1.45 5.00
CA SER A 130 -17.56 0.96 4.67
C SER A 130 -17.80 0.97 3.16
N GLN A 131 -17.30 1.97 2.43
CA GLN A 131 -17.39 2.02 0.97
C GLN A 131 -16.60 0.88 0.32
N LYS A 132 -15.44 0.52 0.89
CA LYS A 132 -14.59 -0.56 0.40
C LYS A 132 -15.21 -1.94 0.63
N PHE A 133 -15.63 -2.20 1.86
CA PHE A 133 -16.07 -3.53 2.32
C PHE A 133 -17.58 -3.72 2.25
N GLY A 134 -18.36 -2.66 2.08
CA GLY A 134 -19.80 -2.71 1.88
C GLY A 134 -20.63 -2.99 3.15
N PHE A 135 -20.08 -2.76 4.35
CA PHE A 135 -20.84 -2.87 5.59
C PHE A 135 -21.66 -1.61 5.88
N LYS A 136 -22.71 -1.76 6.69
CA LYS A 136 -23.57 -0.67 7.19
C LYS A 136 -23.18 -0.33 8.62
N PHE A 137 -23.26 0.94 8.99
CA PHE A 137 -22.84 1.43 10.30
C PHE A 137 -23.62 2.71 10.68
N ASP A 138 -23.53 3.16 11.94
CA ASP A 138 -24.14 4.42 12.38
C ASP A 138 -23.32 5.63 11.91
N LYS A 139 -23.98 6.60 11.26
CA LYS A 139 -23.35 7.83 10.74
C LYS A 139 -22.49 8.56 11.78
N LYS A 140 -22.81 8.50 13.07
CA LYS A 140 -22.02 9.11 14.16
C LYS A 140 -20.56 8.66 14.20
N SER A 141 -20.29 7.45 13.74
CA SER A 141 -18.94 6.86 13.71
C SER A 141 -18.20 7.06 12.39
N SER A 142 -18.79 7.78 11.42
CA SER A 142 -18.25 7.92 10.06
C SER A 142 -16.80 8.41 9.98
N GLU A 143 -16.45 9.36 10.83
CA GLU A 143 -15.12 9.97 10.88
C GLU A 143 -14.12 9.22 11.76
N PHE A 144 -14.50 8.10 12.36
CA PHE A 144 -13.59 7.35 13.24
C PHE A 144 -12.32 6.90 12.45
N PRO A 145 -11.12 7.31 12.89
CA PRO A 145 -9.87 7.05 12.18
C PRO A 145 -9.31 5.67 12.56
N ALA A 146 -9.65 4.62 11.82
CA ALA A 146 -9.16 3.27 12.07
C ALA A 146 -7.94 2.95 11.19
N ASN A 147 -6.86 2.42 11.77
CA ASN A 147 -5.73 1.88 11.02
C ASN A 147 -5.60 0.35 11.17
N ARG A 148 -6.48 -0.29 11.94
CA ARG A 148 -6.52 -1.74 12.07
C ARG A 148 -7.96 -2.24 12.16
N VAL A 149 -8.26 -3.31 11.42
CA VAL A 149 -9.51 -4.06 11.51
C VAL A 149 -9.17 -5.44 12.03
N ILE A 150 -9.57 -5.75 13.26
CA ILE A 150 -9.27 -7.00 13.96
C ILE A 150 -10.52 -7.86 13.93
N ILE A 151 -10.36 -9.10 13.48
CA ILE A 151 -11.44 -10.06 13.40
C ILE A 151 -11.02 -11.24 14.27
N VAL A 152 -11.54 -11.25 15.49
CA VAL A 152 -11.26 -12.29 16.49
C VAL A 152 -12.24 -13.44 16.28
N ARG A 153 -11.73 -14.66 16.44
CA ARG A 153 -12.54 -15.87 16.45
C ARG A 153 -12.42 -16.50 17.81
N VAL A 154 -13.50 -16.45 18.57
CA VAL A 154 -13.62 -17.28 19.76
C VAL A 154 -14.22 -18.58 19.29
N SER A 155 -13.41 -19.64 19.14
CA SER A 155 -13.97 -20.98 18.97
C SER A 155 -14.82 -21.31 20.21
N PRO A 156 -16.05 -21.83 20.05
CA PRO A 156 -16.66 -22.29 18.80
C PRO A 156 -17.58 -21.29 18.09
N VAL A 157 -17.83 -20.08 18.61
CA VAL A 157 -19.05 -19.38 18.21
C VAL A 157 -19.09 -17.85 18.24
N GLU A 158 -18.15 -17.11 18.84
CA GLU A 158 -18.22 -15.64 18.80
C GLU A 158 -17.25 -15.04 17.79
N LYS A 159 -17.75 -14.08 17.00
CA LYS A 159 -16.94 -13.26 16.10
C LYS A 159 -17.04 -11.82 16.54
N GLU A 160 -15.92 -11.33 17.03
CA GLU A 160 -15.77 -9.94 17.41
C GLU A 160 -15.05 -9.22 16.28
N ILE A 161 -15.57 -8.05 15.91
CA ILE A 161 -14.91 -7.14 14.99
C ILE A 161 -14.53 -5.88 15.76
N TYR A 162 -13.27 -5.51 15.65
CA TYR A 162 -12.74 -4.25 16.14
C TYR A 162 -12.29 -3.39 14.97
N PHE A 163 -12.65 -2.12 15.00
CA PHE A 163 -12.01 -1.08 14.21
C PHE A 163 -11.23 -0.23 15.19
N SER A 164 -9.90 -0.27 15.14
CA SER A 164 -9.05 0.31 16.16
C SER A 164 -8.09 1.37 15.60
N ASN A 165 -7.74 2.30 16.46
CA ASN A 165 -6.70 3.30 16.24
C ASN A 165 -5.50 3.00 17.14
N ASP A 166 -4.40 2.54 16.54
CA ASP A 166 -3.19 2.11 17.24
C ASP A 166 -2.49 3.26 17.99
N GLN A 167 -2.73 4.50 17.57
CA GLN A 167 -2.14 5.70 18.17
C GLN A 167 -2.89 6.12 19.43
N THR A 168 -4.23 6.21 19.37
CA THR A 168 -5.06 6.71 20.48
C THR A 168 -5.51 5.63 21.45
N GLY A 169 -5.50 4.36 21.04
CA GLY A 169 -6.06 3.26 21.84
C GLY A 169 -7.58 3.14 21.76
N GLU A 170 -8.24 4.02 21.00
CA GLU A 170 -9.69 4.00 20.79
C GLU A 170 -10.08 2.90 19.80
N TYR A 171 -11.27 2.32 19.99
CA TYR A 171 -11.80 1.32 19.09
C TYR A 171 -13.33 1.26 19.09
N TYR A 172 -13.90 0.92 17.95
CA TYR A 172 -15.27 0.42 17.86
C TYR A 172 -15.27 -1.10 17.92
N TYR A 173 -16.17 -1.66 18.70
CA TYR A 173 -16.32 -3.10 18.91
C TYR A 173 -17.75 -3.57 18.62
N ILE A 174 -17.88 -4.75 18.03
CA ILE A 174 -19.16 -5.43 17.89
C ILE A 174 -18.99 -6.95 17.98
N ASN A 175 -19.85 -7.59 18.77
CA ASN A 175 -20.02 -9.04 18.77
C ASN A 175 -21.13 -9.41 17.77
N LEU A 176 -20.80 -10.24 16.78
CA LEU A 176 -21.76 -10.68 15.76
C LEU A 176 -22.60 -11.89 16.21
N GLY A 177 -22.32 -12.47 17.37
CA GLY A 177 -23.01 -13.65 17.89
C GLY A 177 -22.74 -14.94 17.09
N LEU A 178 -23.52 -15.98 17.44
CA LEU A 178 -23.31 -17.35 16.99
C LEU A 178 -23.67 -17.59 15.51
N ASP A 179 -22.68 -18.08 14.75
CA ASP A 179 -22.73 -18.71 13.42
C ASP A 179 -23.53 -18.04 12.28
N LYS A 180 -22.87 -17.14 11.50
CA LYS A 180 -23.28 -16.87 10.09
C LYS A 180 -22.20 -16.74 9.03
N THR A 181 -20.91 -16.67 9.36
CA THR A 181 -19.85 -16.62 8.32
C THR A 181 -18.52 -17.16 8.84
N LYS A 182 -17.99 -18.28 8.34
CA LYS A 182 -16.54 -18.54 8.45
C LYS A 182 -15.83 -17.40 7.70
N ILE A 183 -15.23 -16.43 8.42
CA ILE A 183 -14.65 -15.23 7.78
C ILE A 183 -13.27 -15.56 7.19
N PHE A 184 -12.35 -16.23 7.91
CA PHE A 184 -11.07 -16.70 7.29
C PHE A 184 -10.50 -18.00 7.87
N SER A 185 -11.26 -19.10 7.94
CA SER A 185 -10.74 -20.42 8.40
C SER A 185 -9.37 -20.78 7.79
N THR A 186 -9.08 -20.26 6.59
CA THR A 186 -7.85 -20.42 5.81
C THR A 186 -6.61 -19.72 6.36
N ALA A 187 -6.69 -18.68 7.21
CA ALA A 187 -5.51 -17.87 7.56
C ALA A 187 -4.40 -18.65 8.31
N ASN A 188 -4.77 -19.65 9.12
CA ASN A 188 -3.82 -20.50 9.84
C ASN A 188 -3.16 -21.58 8.95
N GLU A 189 -3.75 -21.87 7.79
CA GLU A 189 -3.29 -22.90 6.83
C GLU A 189 -2.28 -22.34 5.79
N LEU A 190 -1.97 -21.04 5.87
CA LEU A 190 -1.14 -20.34 4.89
C LEU A 190 0.35 -20.62 5.11
N LYS A 191 1.04 -20.96 4.02
CA LYS A 191 2.40 -21.52 4.04
C LYS A 191 3.51 -20.49 4.27
N LYS A 192 3.33 -19.23 3.84
CA LYS A 192 4.34 -18.17 3.94
C LYS A 192 3.95 -17.13 4.98
N LYS A 193 4.40 -17.35 6.21
CA LYS A 193 4.20 -16.47 7.35
C LYS A 193 5.49 -16.28 8.12
N VAL A 194 5.70 -15.10 8.68
CA VAL A 194 6.91 -14.74 9.44
C VAL A 194 6.52 -14.38 10.85
N LEU A 195 7.19 -14.99 11.84
CA LEU A 195 6.96 -14.69 13.25
C LEU A 195 7.44 -13.26 13.55
N VAL A 196 6.53 -12.46 14.10
CA VAL A 196 6.77 -11.06 14.45
C VAL A 196 6.34 -10.78 15.89
N GLU A 197 6.78 -9.65 16.39
CA GLU A 197 6.16 -8.98 17.55
C GLU A 197 5.84 -7.54 17.16
N GLU A 198 4.87 -6.94 17.85
CA GLU A 198 4.58 -5.53 17.71
C GLU A 198 4.95 -4.83 19.01
N LYS A 199 5.70 -3.72 18.93
CA LYS A 199 6.13 -2.92 20.08
C LYS A 199 5.60 -1.51 19.94
N LYS A 200 5.14 -0.90 21.04
CA LYS A 200 4.68 0.49 21.04
C LYS A 200 5.81 1.43 20.57
N GLY A 201 5.49 2.27 19.60
CA GLY A 201 6.31 3.36 19.09
C GLY A 201 5.60 4.71 19.25
N SER A 202 6.20 5.78 18.71
CA SER A 202 5.65 7.13 18.84
C SER A 202 4.35 7.35 18.06
N ASN A 203 4.08 6.54 17.03
CA ASN A 203 2.92 6.69 16.15
C ASN A 203 2.11 5.38 16.03
N GLY A 204 1.96 4.63 17.12
CA GLY A 204 1.27 3.34 17.15
C GLY A 204 2.21 2.19 17.45
N TYR A 205 2.12 1.09 16.70
CA TYR A 205 2.94 -0.10 16.91
C TYR A 205 3.89 -0.38 15.74
N ILE A 206 5.11 -0.78 16.07
CA ILE A 206 6.19 -1.09 15.14
C ILE A 206 6.33 -2.61 15.03
N THR A 207 6.40 -3.13 13.81
CA THR A 207 6.59 -4.57 13.56
C THR A 207 8.07 -4.96 13.69
N PHE A 208 8.38 -5.88 14.60
CA PHE A 208 9.70 -6.44 14.82
C PHE A 208 9.77 -7.87 14.30
N PHE A 209 10.77 -8.16 13.48
CA PHE A 209 11.02 -9.48 12.93
C PHE A 209 11.94 -10.25 13.89
N LYS A 210 11.42 -11.33 14.50
CA LYS A 210 12.16 -12.13 15.50
C LYS A 210 13.30 -12.96 14.90
N LYS A 211 13.24 -13.22 13.60
CA LYS A 211 14.20 -14.03 12.85
C LYS A 211 14.54 -13.34 11.54
N LYS A 212 15.59 -13.83 10.88
CA LYS A 212 15.93 -13.41 9.51
C LYS A 212 14.73 -13.62 8.58
N ILE A 213 14.49 -12.67 7.68
CA ILE A 213 13.45 -12.75 6.66
C ILE A 213 14.09 -12.72 5.28
N GLN A 214 13.60 -13.57 4.38
CA GLN A 214 14.03 -13.60 2.98
C GLN A 214 12.94 -12.96 2.12
N LEU A 215 13.33 -11.96 1.35
CA LEU A 215 12.44 -11.25 0.44
C LEU A 215 13.05 -11.23 -0.96
N ASN A 216 12.20 -11.35 -1.96
CA ASN A 216 12.63 -11.27 -3.35
C ASN A 216 13.03 -9.83 -3.67
N SER A 217 14.11 -9.66 -4.43
CA SER A 217 14.34 -8.43 -5.20
C SER A 217 13.59 -8.52 -6.53
N TYR A 218 13.22 -7.38 -7.08
CA TYR A 218 12.51 -7.30 -8.35
C TYR A 218 13.18 -6.36 -9.32
N THR A 219 13.03 -6.63 -10.61
CA THR A 219 13.36 -5.70 -11.68
C THR A 219 12.09 -5.36 -12.42
N TYR A 220 11.84 -4.08 -12.66
CA TYR A 220 10.63 -3.57 -13.30
C TYR A 220 10.97 -2.67 -14.47
N LEU A 221 10.14 -2.74 -15.51
CA LEU A 221 10.01 -1.65 -16.47
C LEU A 221 9.23 -0.50 -15.84
N ILE A 222 9.70 0.72 -16.07
CA ILE A 222 9.00 1.93 -15.67
C ILE A 222 8.30 2.56 -16.87
N LYS A 223 7.11 3.06 -16.60
CA LYS A 223 6.34 3.83 -17.57
C LYS A 223 6.24 5.27 -17.14
N THR A 224 6.81 6.15 -17.95
CA THR A 224 6.66 7.60 -17.81
C THR A 224 5.52 8.07 -18.70
N LEU A 225 4.64 8.92 -18.17
CA LEU A 225 3.57 9.55 -18.95
C LEU A 225 4.04 10.87 -19.57
N ASP A 226 3.54 11.17 -20.77
CA ASP A 226 3.83 12.41 -21.46
C ASP A 226 3.28 13.63 -20.71
N ASP A 227 4.00 14.75 -20.78
CA ASP A 227 3.61 16.03 -20.17
C ASP A 227 2.18 16.45 -20.54
N ASN A 228 1.78 16.21 -21.80
CA ASN A 228 0.44 16.51 -22.32
C ASN A 228 -0.67 15.80 -21.55
N PHE A 229 -0.43 14.61 -21.01
CA PHE A 229 -1.40 13.90 -20.17
C PHE A 229 -1.72 14.72 -18.91
N TYR A 230 -0.69 15.21 -18.23
CA TYR A 230 -0.85 15.98 -17.01
C TYR A 230 -1.42 17.37 -17.29
N VAL A 231 -0.99 18.02 -18.37
CA VAL A 231 -1.57 19.30 -18.81
C VAL A 231 -3.07 19.13 -19.07
N SER A 232 -3.48 18.08 -19.78
CA SER A 232 -4.90 17.83 -20.06
C SER A 232 -5.71 17.56 -18.79
N ASN A 233 -5.18 16.81 -17.83
CA ASN A 233 -5.95 16.41 -16.63
C ASN A 233 -6.02 17.50 -15.56
N PHE A 234 -5.03 18.38 -15.49
CA PHE A 234 -4.93 19.38 -14.42
C PHE A 234 -5.18 20.82 -14.90
N MET A 235 -4.84 21.16 -16.15
CA MET A 235 -4.83 22.55 -16.62
C MET A 235 -6.03 22.90 -17.52
N THR A 236 -6.67 21.93 -18.17
CA THR A 236 -7.68 22.20 -19.23
C THR A 236 -9.11 21.84 -18.86
N ASN A 237 -9.40 21.50 -17.60
CA ASN A 237 -10.77 21.15 -17.15
C ASN A 237 -11.79 22.29 -17.35
N ASP A 238 -11.30 23.53 -17.42
CA ASP A 238 -12.03 24.78 -17.67
C ASP A 238 -11.61 25.41 -19.01
N GLY A 239 -11.26 24.57 -20.01
CA GLY A 239 -10.80 24.99 -21.34
C GLY A 239 -9.30 25.28 -21.42
N SER A 240 -8.77 25.43 -22.64
CA SER A 240 -7.34 25.68 -22.91
C SER A 240 -6.97 27.16 -23.07
N ALA A 241 -7.95 28.07 -23.06
CA ALA A 241 -7.70 29.50 -23.23
C ALA A 241 -6.78 30.05 -22.12
N GLY A 242 -5.79 30.87 -22.50
CA GLY A 242 -4.83 31.47 -21.57
C GLY A 242 -3.75 30.51 -21.06
N LEU A 243 -3.65 29.29 -21.61
CA LEU A 243 -2.54 28.38 -21.34
C LEU A 243 -1.27 28.87 -22.04
N THR A 244 -0.19 28.96 -21.29
CA THR A 244 1.15 29.36 -21.75
C THR A 244 2.18 28.36 -21.26
N PHE A 245 3.31 28.25 -21.97
CA PHE A 245 4.42 27.38 -21.61
C PHE A 245 5.71 28.19 -21.47
N ASP A 246 6.38 28.05 -20.32
CA ASP A 246 7.69 28.60 -20.04
C ASP A 246 8.74 27.50 -20.15
N SER A 247 9.50 27.52 -21.25
CA SER A 247 10.52 26.51 -21.54
C SER A 247 11.73 26.56 -20.60
N LYS A 248 12.01 27.70 -19.95
CA LYS A 248 13.15 27.82 -19.03
C LYS A 248 12.91 27.06 -17.73
N THR A 249 11.66 27.05 -17.28
CA THR A 249 11.25 26.41 -16.02
C THR A 249 10.47 25.12 -16.26
N ASN A 250 10.32 24.69 -17.53
CA ASN A 250 9.47 23.59 -17.95
C ASN A 250 8.09 23.63 -17.28
N THR A 251 7.44 24.80 -17.34
CA THR A 251 6.22 25.10 -16.57
C THR A 251 5.10 25.59 -17.48
N TYR A 252 3.96 24.91 -17.41
CA TYR A 252 2.71 25.34 -17.99
C TYR A 252 1.97 26.25 -17.00
N LYS A 253 1.43 27.38 -17.48
CA LYS A 253 0.69 28.34 -16.65
C LYS A 253 -0.63 28.69 -17.31
N LYS A 254 -1.68 28.84 -16.49
CA LYS A 254 -2.97 29.38 -16.91
C LYS A 254 -3.27 30.62 -16.07
N GLY A 255 -3.04 31.80 -16.66
CA GLY A 255 -3.09 33.07 -15.94
C GLY A 255 -2.21 33.07 -14.69
N LEU A 256 -2.71 33.64 -13.59
CA LEU A 256 -2.05 33.68 -12.28
C LEU A 256 -2.51 32.57 -11.33
N THR A 257 -3.46 31.73 -11.74
CA THR A 257 -4.16 30.83 -10.84
C THR A 257 -3.59 29.42 -10.86
N LYS A 258 -3.24 28.87 -12.03
CA LYS A 258 -2.75 27.49 -12.13
C LYS A 258 -1.35 27.42 -12.72
N SER A 259 -0.53 26.54 -12.18
CA SER A 259 0.77 26.18 -12.75
C SER A 259 1.04 24.68 -12.63
N LEU A 260 1.72 24.13 -13.63
CA LEU A 260 2.17 22.75 -13.66
C LEU A 260 3.61 22.72 -14.16
N SER A 261 4.55 22.29 -13.32
CA SER A 261 5.96 22.17 -13.65
C SER A 261 6.38 20.71 -13.64
N ILE A 262 7.28 20.34 -14.56
CA ILE A 262 7.78 18.97 -14.69
C ILE A 262 9.29 19.00 -14.58
N ASN A 263 9.82 18.40 -13.51
CA ASN A 263 11.26 18.34 -13.27
C ASN A 263 11.83 17.06 -13.88
N ASN A 264 12.48 17.20 -15.03
CA ASN A 264 13.05 16.06 -15.77
C ASN A 264 14.24 15.40 -15.06
N GLN A 265 14.88 16.07 -14.09
CA GLN A 265 16.01 15.50 -13.35
C GLN A 265 15.56 14.44 -12.33
N ASN A 266 14.46 14.72 -11.64
CA ASN A 266 13.95 13.85 -10.58
C ASN A 266 12.58 13.22 -10.89
N GLY A 267 12.00 13.49 -12.06
CA GLY A 267 10.72 12.94 -12.53
C GLY A 267 9.50 13.47 -11.77
N MET A 268 9.62 14.57 -11.02
CA MET A 268 8.50 15.10 -10.23
C MET A 268 7.68 16.09 -11.06
N VAL A 269 6.37 15.86 -11.11
CA VAL A 269 5.37 16.82 -11.58
C VAL A 269 4.87 17.59 -10.35
N ASN A 270 4.80 18.92 -10.45
CA ASN A 270 4.26 19.77 -9.40
C ASN A 270 3.16 20.64 -9.98
N PHE A 271 1.95 20.45 -9.47
CA PHE A 271 0.78 21.24 -9.79
C PHE A 271 0.43 22.15 -8.62
N GLN A 272 0.07 23.39 -8.93
CA GLN A 272 -0.47 24.35 -7.97
C GLN A 272 -1.68 25.06 -8.56
N ASP A 273 -2.70 25.24 -7.74
CA ASP A 273 -3.90 26.01 -8.06
C ASP A 273 -4.21 26.97 -6.91
N HIS A 274 -4.21 28.26 -7.20
CA HIS A 274 -4.44 29.38 -6.26
C HIS A 274 -5.89 29.88 -6.26
N HIS A 275 -6.80 29.23 -6.99
CA HIS A 275 -8.21 29.61 -7.09
C HIS A 275 -9.09 28.75 -6.17
N LEU A 276 -8.77 28.73 -4.88
CA LEU A 276 -9.60 28.01 -3.90
C LEU A 276 -10.27 28.97 -2.93
N GLU A 277 -11.60 28.83 -2.85
CA GLU A 277 -12.39 29.32 -1.72
C GLU A 277 -11.99 28.54 -0.46
N SER A 278 -12.02 29.20 0.69
CA SER A 278 -11.65 28.60 2.00
C SER A 278 -12.41 27.30 2.33
N SER A 279 -13.59 27.10 1.74
CA SER A 279 -14.42 25.89 1.82
C SER A 279 -13.82 24.65 1.14
N SER A 280 -12.73 24.80 0.37
CA SER A 280 -12.03 23.72 -0.32
C SER A 280 -10.99 23.01 0.56
N VAL A 281 -10.73 23.53 1.76
CA VAL A 281 -9.84 22.89 2.74
C VAL A 281 -10.60 21.75 3.43
N PRO A 282 -10.08 20.52 3.43
CA PRO A 282 -10.72 19.41 4.11
C PRO A 282 -10.84 19.70 5.61
N HIS A 283 -12.04 19.50 6.16
CA HIS A 283 -12.37 19.74 7.56
C HIS A 283 -12.42 18.45 8.39
N ASP A 284 -12.46 17.30 7.73
CA ASP A 284 -12.45 15.98 8.35
C ASP A 284 -11.66 14.96 7.50
N LEU A 285 -11.44 13.77 8.07
CA LEU A 285 -10.64 12.72 7.45
C LEU A 285 -11.33 12.16 6.21
N THR A 286 -12.64 11.92 6.25
CA THR A 286 -13.37 11.40 5.09
C THR A 286 -13.27 12.34 3.89
N THR A 287 -13.42 13.64 4.10
CA THR A 287 -13.31 14.68 3.07
C THR A 287 -11.90 14.74 2.53
N LEU A 288 -10.87 14.74 3.41
CA LEU A 288 -9.47 14.67 3.00
C LEU A 288 -9.22 13.47 2.08
N LEU A 289 -9.69 12.28 2.47
CA LEU A 289 -9.48 11.06 1.70
C LEU A 289 -10.26 11.12 0.38
N ASN A 290 -11.51 11.57 0.34
CA ASN A 290 -12.26 11.69 -0.92
C ASN A 290 -11.62 12.69 -1.90
N LEU A 291 -11.21 13.87 -1.43
CA LEU A 291 -10.48 14.83 -2.26
C LEU A 291 -9.17 14.24 -2.78
N SER A 292 -8.43 13.53 -1.92
CA SER A 292 -7.19 12.87 -2.33
C SER A 292 -7.43 11.80 -3.42
N LYS A 293 -8.55 11.07 -3.33
CA LYS A 293 -8.95 10.08 -4.36
C LYS A 293 -9.25 10.76 -5.70
N GLU A 294 -9.92 11.91 -5.70
CA GLU A 294 -10.20 12.69 -6.92
C GLU A 294 -8.92 13.26 -7.55
N VAL A 295 -7.95 13.67 -6.75
CA VAL A 295 -6.65 14.11 -7.28
C VAL A 295 -5.89 12.93 -7.85
N MET A 296 -5.84 11.81 -7.12
CA MET A 296 -5.16 10.62 -7.62
C MET A 296 -5.73 10.18 -8.96
N GLN A 297 -7.06 10.24 -9.16
CA GLN A 297 -7.68 10.01 -10.46
C GLN A 297 -6.99 10.79 -11.61
N LYS A 298 -6.73 12.08 -11.41
CA LYS A 298 -6.08 12.95 -12.41
C LYS A 298 -4.60 12.62 -12.62
N VAL A 299 -3.91 12.08 -11.61
CA VAL A 299 -2.50 11.67 -11.71
C VAL A 299 -2.29 10.53 -12.72
N GLY A 300 -3.26 9.64 -12.90
CA GLY A 300 -3.17 8.57 -13.93
C GLY A 300 -2.13 7.46 -13.67
N ASN A 301 -2.20 6.43 -14.53
CA ASN A 301 -1.57 5.08 -14.53
C ASN A 301 -1.51 4.26 -13.21
N SER A 302 -1.96 3.01 -13.35
CA SER A 302 -2.01 1.90 -12.36
C SER A 302 -1.99 2.28 -10.87
N PHE A 303 -3.12 2.82 -10.36
CA PHE A 303 -3.41 2.87 -8.90
C PHE A 303 -3.38 1.49 -8.21
N ASN A 304 -3.13 0.40 -8.95
CA ASN A 304 -2.89 -0.91 -8.36
C ASN A 304 -1.70 -0.94 -7.43
N SER A 305 -0.68 -0.10 -7.68
CA SER A 305 0.52 -0.05 -6.84
C SER A 305 0.43 1.00 -5.74
N PHE A 306 -0.26 2.12 -5.97
CA PHE A 306 -0.37 3.17 -4.94
C PHE A 306 -1.26 2.75 -3.76
N ARG A 307 -0.81 3.06 -2.55
CA ARG A 307 -1.56 2.96 -1.31
C ARG A 307 -1.43 4.27 -0.54
N TYR A 308 -2.50 4.60 0.17
CA TYR A 308 -2.49 5.65 1.16
C TYR A 308 -1.46 5.31 2.24
N PHE A 309 -0.46 6.18 2.38
CA PHE A 309 0.73 5.93 3.19
C PHE A 309 0.71 6.72 4.48
N SER A 310 0.37 8.01 4.42
CA SER A 310 0.27 8.85 5.62
C SER A 310 -0.59 10.09 5.41
N ASN A 311 -1.08 10.65 6.51
CA ASN A 311 -1.60 12.01 6.59
C ASN A 311 -0.83 12.84 7.63
N PRO A 312 0.31 13.45 7.27
CA PRO A 312 1.18 14.16 8.22
C PRO A 312 0.50 15.34 8.93
N SER A 313 -0.57 15.89 8.36
CA SER A 313 -1.44 16.90 8.94
C SER A 313 -2.87 16.73 8.42
N TYR A 314 -3.83 17.45 9.02
CA TYR A 314 -5.26 17.36 8.68
C TYR A 314 -5.58 17.67 7.21
N ASN A 315 -4.68 18.34 6.49
CA ASN A 315 -4.84 18.80 5.12
C ASN A 315 -3.76 18.26 4.17
N ARG A 316 -3.02 17.22 4.56
CA ARG A 316 -1.95 16.63 3.74
C ARG A 316 -2.09 15.13 3.65
N VAL A 317 -1.86 14.59 2.46
CA VAL A 317 -1.87 13.15 2.19
C VAL A 317 -0.61 12.76 1.42
N VAL A 318 -0.04 11.61 1.77
CA VAL A 318 1.02 10.96 1.02
C VAL A 318 0.53 9.60 0.52
N PHE A 319 0.74 9.34 -0.76
CA PHE A 319 0.62 8.01 -1.36
C PHE A 319 1.99 7.46 -1.69
N CYS A 320 2.13 6.14 -1.60
CA CYS A 320 3.36 5.42 -1.90
C CYS A 320 3.00 4.14 -2.66
N SER A 321 3.86 3.71 -3.57
CA SER A 321 3.76 2.46 -4.31
C SER A 321 4.08 1.31 -3.37
N TYR A 322 3.42 0.17 -3.58
CA TYR A 322 3.60 -1.02 -2.77
C TYR A 322 3.86 -2.24 -3.66
N ILE A 323 4.80 -3.07 -3.23
CA ILE A 323 5.06 -4.41 -3.78
C ILE A 323 4.99 -5.39 -2.62
N ASP A 324 4.17 -6.44 -2.75
CA ASP A 324 3.94 -7.47 -1.73
C ASP A 324 3.67 -6.94 -0.32
N GLY A 325 2.92 -5.84 -0.21
CA GLY A 325 2.58 -5.23 1.09
C GLY A 325 3.68 -4.37 1.70
N PHE A 326 4.80 -4.16 1.02
CA PHE A 326 5.88 -3.26 1.45
C PHE A 326 5.93 -2.00 0.60
N PRO A 327 6.15 -0.81 1.22
CA PRO A 327 6.26 0.45 0.49
C PRO A 327 7.53 0.48 -0.36
N VAL A 328 7.46 1.17 -1.50
CA VAL A 328 8.59 1.47 -2.37
C VAL A 328 9.00 2.92 -2.13
N PHE A 329 10.24 3.13 -1.73
CA PHE A 329 10.77 4.45 -1.48
C PHE A 329 11.67 4.89 -2.64
N TYR A 330 11.25 5.99 -3.26
CA TYR A 330 12.07 6.75 -4.19
C TYR A 330 12.73 7.89 -3.42
N ASN A 331 14.06 7.84 -3.28
CA ASN A 331 14.88 8.87 -2.62
C ASN A 331 14.42 9.28 -1.20
N GLU A 332 14.84 10.45 -0.73
CA GLU A 332 14.54 10.98 0.62
C GLU A 332 13.08 11.46 0.80
N LYS A 333 12.27 11.53 -0.26
CA LYS A 333 10.92 12.12 -0.21
C LYS A 333 9.87 11.23 0.44
N ASN A 334 10.14 9.95 0.67
CA ASN A 334 9.29 9.04 1.47
C ASN A 334 7.84 8.88 0.96
N GLY A 335 7.66 8.86 -0.36
CA GLY A 335 6.38 8.68 -1.03
C GLY A 335 6.47 9.06 -2.51
N ASP A 336 5.40 8.78 -3.25
CA ASP A 336 5.32 9.02 -4.69
C ASP A 336 4.37 10.16 -5.05
N ALA A 337 3.37 10.42 -4.22
CA ALA A 337 2.45 11.54 -4.42
C ALA A 337 2.18 12.24 -3.08
N PHE A 338 2.29 13.56 -3.09
CA PHE A 338 2.18 14.46 -1.94
C PHE A 338 1.12 15.49 -2.26
N LEU A 339 0.01 15.42 -1.54
CA LEU A 339 -1.14 16.28 -1.76
C LEU A 339 -1.34 17.20 -0.56
N SER A 340 -1.65 18.46 -0.82
CA SER A 340 -1.91 19.44 0.23
C SER A 340 -2.96 20.46 -0.20
N TRP A 341 -3.83 20.83 0.75
CA TRP A 341 -4.89 21.80 0.57
C TRP A 341 -4.74 22.93 1.59
N GLY A 342 -4.47 24.13 1.12
CA GLY A 342 -4.42 25.37 1.91
C GLY A 342 -5.62 26.27 1.62
N ARG A 343 -5.78 27.32 2.43
CA ARG A 343 -6.92 28.25 2.31
C ARG A 343 -6.99 29.00 0.99
N SER A 344 -5.83 29.27 0.39
CA SER A 344 -5.69 30.03 -0.85
C SER A 344 -5.02 29.25 -1.97
N SER A 345 -4.59 28.01 -1.73
CA SER A 345 -4.02 27.16 -2.78
C SER A 345 -4.03 25.69 -2.43
N GLN A 346 -4.09 24.83 -3.45
CA GLN A 346 -3.77 23.42 -3.36
C GLN A 346 -2.46 23.14 -4.09
N GLN A 347 -1.66 22.23 -3.57
CA GLN A 347 -0.40 21.81 -4.16
C GLN A 347 -0.32 20.29 -4.20
N PHE A 348 -0.06 19.77 -5.40
CA PHE A 348 0.11 18.34 -5.65
C PHE A 348 1.48 18.12 -6.27
N SER A 349 2.29 17.25 -5.67
CA SER A 349 3.59 16.86 -6.19
C SER A 349 3.60 15.35 -6.34
N PHE A 350 3.90 14.82 -7.52
CA PHE A 350 3.89 13.38 -7.73
C PHE A 350 4.94 12.94 -8.75
N PHE A 351 5.38 11.70 -8.63
CA PHE A 351 6.33 11.10 -9.55
C PHE A 351 5.63 10.76 -10.87
N ASN A 352 6.26 11.10 -11.99
CA ASN A 352 5.69 10.95 -13.34
C ASN A 352 5.86 9.54 -13.92
N SER A 353 6.46 8.63 -13.17
CA SER A 353 6.75 7.27 -13.60
C SER A 353 6.15 6.25 -12.64
N THR A 354 5.66 5.12 -13.17
CA THR A 354 5.09 4.03 -12.37
C THR A 354 5.69 2.68 -12.77
N LEU A 355 5.61 1.70 -11.86
CA LEU A 355 6.05 0.33 -12.08
C LEU A 355 5.01 -0.40 -12.96
N GLU A 356 5.40 -0.87 -14.15
CA GLU A 356 4.46 -1.48 -15.10
C GLU A 356 4.51 -3.01 -15.07
N VAL A 357 5.60 -3.60 -15.59
CA VAL A 357 5.74 -5.06 -15.73
C VAL A 357 7.00 -5.52 -14.99
N PRO A 358 6.90 -6.54 -14.10
CA PRO A 358 8.08 -7.18 -13.56
C PRO A 358 8.80 -7.90 -14.70
N ILE A 359 10.06 -7.54 -14.94
CA ILE A 359 10.92 -8.27 -15.87
C ILE A 359 11.22 -9.60 -15.19
N SER A 360 10.75 -10.70 -15.79
CA SER A 360 11.00 -12.06 -15.29
C SER A 360 12.49 -12.38 -15.41
N THR A 361 13.27 -11.87 -14.46
CA THR A 361 14.63 -12.29 -14.18
C THR A 361 14.58 -13.17 -12.93
N SER A 362 15.52 -14.10 -12.80
CA SER A 362 15.66 -14.96 -11.63
C SER A 362 15.53 -14.11 -10.35
N GLN A 363 14.48 -14.37 -9.58
CA GLN A 363 14.21 -13.67 -8.32
C GLN A 363 15.38 -13.93 -7.38
N ASN A 364 16.28 -12.96 -7.26
CA ASN A 364 17.31 -13.01 -6.24
C ASN A 364 16.64 -12.73 -4.89
N THR A 365 16.95 -13.53 -3.88
CA THR A 365 16.44 -13.32 -2.52
C THR A 365 17.46 -12.56 -1.69
N ILE A 366 17.04 -11.48 -1.05
CA ILE A 366 17.82 -10.77 -0.04
C ILE A 366 17.38 -11.24 1.34
N THR A 367 18.35 -11.59 2.18
CA THR A 367 18.11 -11.93 3.58
C THR A 367 18.31 -10.70 4.45
N LEU A 368 17.25 -10.27 5.14
CA LEU A 368 17.29 -9.21 6.13
C LEU A 368 17.44 -9.81 7.53
N GLU A 369 18.17 -9.11 8.38
CA GLU A 369 18.44 -9.53 9.75
C GLU A 369 17.25 -9.30 10.69
N PRO A 370 17.21 -9.92 11.89
CA PRO A 370 16.20 -9.60 12.89
C PRO A 370 16.23 -8.12 13.29
N THR A 371 15.06 -7.53 13.59
CA THR A 371 14.95 -6.09 13.90
C THR A 371 15.81 -5.67 15.10
N ASP A 372 15.97 -6.53 16.10
CA ASP A 372 16.81 -6.22 17.27
C ASP A 372 18.30 -6.08 16.90
N LEU A 373 18.79 -6.87 15.94
CA LEU A 373 20.17 -6.78 15.47
C LEU A 373 20.40 -5.49 14.68
N LEU A 374 19.42 -5.09 13.86
CA LEU A 374 19.42 -3.80 13.19
C LEU A 374 19.52 -2.64 14.20
N LEU A 375 18.69 -2.67 15.25
CA LEU A 375 18.68 -1.66 16.29
C LEU A 375 20.01 -1.56 17.03
N GLN A 376 20.64 -2.71 17.33
CA GLN A 376 21.97 -2.74 17.93
C GLN A 376 23.01 -2.08 17.02
N LYS A 377 22.98 -2.34 15.70
CA LYS A 377 23.89 -1.70 14.75
C LYS A 377 23.68 -0.18 14.68
N LEU A 378 22.43 0.28 14.64
CA LEU A 378 22.10 1.72 14.64
C LEU A 378 22.60 2.39 15.93
N LYS A 379 22.38 1.75 17.08
CA LYS A 379 22.88 2.22 18.38
C LYS A 379 24.40 2.32 18.41
N ASN A 380 25.10 1.32 17.88
CA ASN A 380 26.56 1.31 17.79
C ASN A 380 27.11 2.41 16.87
N LYS A 381 26.29 2.95 15.96
CA LYS A 381 26.60 4.12 15.13
C LYS A 381 26.13 5.44 15.71
N GLY A 382 25.79 5.47 17.01
CA GLY A 382 25.41 6.70 17.72
C GLY A 382 23.97 7.16 17.47
N ILE A 383 23.12 6.33 16.85
CA ILE A 383 21.70 6.63 16.66
C ILE A 383 20.93 6.01 17.83
N PRO A 384 20.49 6.80 18.81
CA PRO A 384 19.79 6.25 19.97
C PRO A 384 18.39 5.78 19.56
N THR A 385 17.98 4.63 20.09
CA THR A 385 16.69 3.99 19.76
C THR A 385 15.48 4.87 20.05
N ASN A 386 15.56 5.77 21.04
CA ASN A 386 14.49 6.71 21.36
C ASN A 386 14.26 7.82 20.31
N LYS A 387 15.18 8.01 19.36
CA LYS A 387 15.01 8.93 18.21
C LYS A 387 14.33 8.25 17.02
N ILE A 388 14.20 6.92 17.06
CA ILE A 388 13.56 6.13 16.02
C ILE A 388 12.06 6.16 16.26
N GLN A 389 11.33 6.77 15.32
CA GLN A 389 9.88 6.94 15.38
C GLN A 389 9.12 5.74 14.79
N ASP A 390 9.75 5.03 13.84
CA ASP A 390 9.23 3.83 13.20
C ASP A 390 10.37 3.04 12.53
N ILE A 391 10.16 1.73 12.34
CA ILE A 391 11.03 0.83 11.58
C ILE A 391 10.13 -0.04 10.71
N GLN A 392 10.42 -0.07 9.42
CA GLN A 392 9.73 -0.97 8.51
C GLN A 392 10.65 -1.49 7.42
N ILE A 393 10.28 -2.63 6.84
CA ILE A 393 10.85 -3.07 5.58
C ILE A 393 10.16 -2.31 4.45
N GLY A 394 10.93 -1.90 3.46
CA GLY A 394 10.46 -1.32 2.20
C GLY A 394 11.40 -1.72 1.07
N TYR A 395 11.05 -1.34 -0.15
CA TYR A 395 11.91 -1.49 -1.32
C TYR A 395 12.57 -0.16 -1.67
N SER A 396 13.89 -0.17 -1.86
CA SER A 396 14.58 0.96 -2.46
C SER A 396 14.44 0.92 -3.97
N TRP A 397 14.10 2.08 -4.53
CA TRP A 397 14.12 2.31 -5.96
C TRP A 397 15.55 2.60 -6.44
N VAL A 398 16.19 1.61 -7.05
CA VAL A 398 17.56 1.73 -7.58
C VAL A 398 17.48 1.80 -9.10
N LYS A 399 17.95 2.91 -9.69
CA LYS A 399 18.04 3.03 -11.15
C LYS A 399 18.96 1.94 -11.70
N ASN A 400 18.55 1.30 -12.78
CA ASN A 400 19.43 0.37 -13.47
C ASN A 400 20.50 1.19 -14.23
N HIS A 401 21.75 0.74 -14.19
CA HIS A 401 22.86 1.42 -14.87
C HIS A 401 22.78 1.27 -16.39
N ASP A 402 22.15 0.19 -16.87
CA ASP A 402 22.13 -0.19 -18.29
C ASP A 402 20.89 0.35 -19.02
N SER A 403 19.86 0.80 -18.30
CA SER A 403 18.65 1.38 -18.91
C SER A 403 17.93 2.34 -17.97
N THR A 404 17.54 3.50 -18.52
CA THR A 404 16.71 4.50 -17.82
C THR A 404 15.26 4.06 -17.67
N GLU A 405 14.83 3.03 -18.42
CA GLU A 405 13.47 2.48 -18.39
C GLU A 405 13.35 1.28 -17.44
N VAL A 406 14.44 0.91 -16.76
CA VAL A 406 14.49 -0.26 -15.87
C VAL A 406 14.90 0.17 -14.48
N VAL A 407 14.23 -0.39 -13.46
CA VAL A 407 14.55 -0.14 -12.06
C VAL A 407 14.62 -1.44 -11.28
N ASN A 408 15.57 -1.48 -10.35
CA ASN A 408 15.73 -2.58 -9.41
C ASN A 408 15.13 -2.17 -8.08
N LEU A 409 14.25 -3.01 -7.54
CA LEU A 409 13.63 -2.88 -6.25
C LEU A 409 14.31 -3.84 -5.28
N LEU A 410 15.06 -3.27 -4.33
CA LEU A 410 15.82 -4.05 -3.37
C LEU A 410 15.17 -3.92 -1.98
N PRO A 411 14.73 -5.02 -1.36
CA PRO A 411 14.14 -4.95 -0.02
C PRO A 411 15.21 -4.60 1.01
N GLN A 412 14.92 -3.64 1.89
CA GLN A 412 15.77 -3.27 3.01
C GLN A 412 14.98 -2.62 4.15
N TYR A 413 15.67 -2.38 5.27
CA TYR A 413 15.10 -1.64 6.40
C TYR A 413 15.14 -0.14 6.18
N PHE A 414 14.03 0.51 6.52
CA PHE A 414 13.87 1.95 6.61
C PHE A 414 13.54 2.35 8.04
N VAL A 415 14.21 3.39 8.50
CA VAL A 415 14.08 3.92 9.87
C VAL A 415 13.54 5.35 9.78
N LYS A 416 12.46 5.63 10.50
CA LYS A 416 11.87 6.97 10.55
C LYS A 416 12.54 7.80 11.64
N ILE A 417 13.18 8.90 11.24
CA ILE A 417 13.83 9.85 12.15
C ILE A 417 13.42 11.26 11.72
N LYS A 418 12.95 12.08 12.67
CA LYS A 418 12.46 13.45 12.39
C LYS A 418 11.42 13.52 11.26
N GLY A 419 10.50 12.56 11.23
CA GLY A 419 9.40 12.50 10.27
C GLY A 419 9.76 11.88 8.92
N GLN A 420 11.02 11.56 8.66
CA GLN A 420 11.49 11.03 7.38
C GLN A 420 12.01 9.60 7.53
N TYR A 421 11.61 8.71 6.62
CA TYR A 421 12.27 7.42 6.48
C TYR A 421 13.63 7.60 5.81
N LYS A 422 14.60 6.84 6.31
CA LYS A 422 15.95 6.76 5.76
C LYS A 422 16.35 5.30 5.68
N GLU A 423 17.09 4.95 4.65
CA GLU A 423 17.68 3.62 4.52
C GLU A 423 18.59 3.34 5.72
N ALA A 424 18.34 2.23 6.41
CA ALA A 424 19.11 1.91 7.61
C ALA A 424 20.58 1.63 7.28
N SER A 425 20.84 1.05 6.10
CA SER A 425 22.18 0.81 5.57
C SER A 425 22.97 2.12 5.42
N SER A 426 22.36 3.15 4.85
CA SER A 426 22.94 4.48 4.71
C SER A 426 23.30 5.09 6.08
N LEU A 427 22.40 4.97 7.07
CA LEU A 427 22.66 5.43 8.44
C LEU A 427 23.81 4.68 9.12
N ILE A 428 23.94 3.38 8.86
CA ILE A 428 25.01 2.54 9.44
C ILE A 428 26.36 2.86 8.77
N ASN A 429 26.38 3.16 7.47
CA ASN A 429 27.59 3.38 6.69
C ASN A 429 28.10 4.82 6.75
N GLN A 430 27.22 5.83 6.91
CA GLN A 430 27.60 7.25 6.98
C GLN A 430 28.57 7.60 8.13
N SER A 431 28.61 6.80 9.18
CA SER A 431 29.50 6.99 10.35
C SER A 431 30.95 6.51 10.14
N GLN A 432 31.37 6.24 8.90
CA GLN A 432 32.78 5.99 8.55
C GLN A 432 33.45 7.15 7.79
N GLY A 433 32.73 8.24 7.48
CA GLY A 433 33.24 9.36 6.69
C GLY A 433 33.75 10.58 7.46
N GLU A 434 33.66 10.58 8.80
CA GLU A 434 34.19 11.66 9.64
C GLU A 434 35.17 11.05 10.66
N LYS A 435 36.42 10.89 10.24
CA LYS A 435 37.59 10.78 11.13
C LYS A 435 38.75 11.57 10.56
#